data_AF-A0A351NVJ8-F1
#
_entry.id   AF-A0A351NVJ8-F1
#
_cell.length_a   1.000
_cell.length_b   1.000
_cell.length_c   1.000
_cell.angle_alpha   90.00
_cell.angle_beta   90.00
_cell.angle_gamma   90.00
#
_symmetry.space_group_name_H-M   'P 1'
#
loop_
_entity.id
_entity.type
_entity.pdbx_description
1 polymer ?
#
loop_
_entity_poly.entity_id
_entity_poly.type
_entity_poly.pdbx_seq_one_letter_code
_entity_poly.pdbx_strand_id
1 'polypeptide(L)' 'MMFSGIYMNRLGDPDEVASAILFLASEHSGFIAGVGLHVVGGMLAK' A
#
# COMPACT_ATOMS: atom_id res chain seq x y z
N MET A 1 0.80 0.49 -22.08
CA MET A 1 2.12 0.48 -21.40
C MET A 1 2.20 -0.79 -20.56
N MET A 2 3.30 -1.54 -20.61
CA MET A 2 3.53 -2.67 -19.69
C MET A 2 4.18 -2.13 -18.42
N PHE A 3 3.55 -2.37 -17.26
CA PHE A 3 4.08 -2.01 -15.96
C PHE A 3 4.92 -3.17 -15.41
N SER A 4 6.16 -3.29 -15.87
CA SER A 4 7.09 -4.30 -15.36
C SER A 4 7.32 -4.09 -13.85
N GLY A 5 7.10 -5.15 -13.06
CA GLY A 5 7.21 -5.12 -11.60
C GLY A 5 5.95 -4.70 -10.86
N ILE A 6 4.90 -4.17 -11.51
CA ILE A 6 3.61 -3.90 -10.84
C ILE A 6 2.62 -5.02 -11.17
N TYR A 7 2.45 -5.99 -10.27
CA TYR A 7 1.57 -7.14 -10.49
C TYR A 7 0.11 -6.75 -10.75
N MET A 8 -0.34 -5.61 -10.21
CA MET A 8 -1.69 -5.08 -10.48
C MET A 8 -1.85 -4.46 -11.87
N ASN A 9 -0.78 -4.33 -12.68
CA ASN A 9 -0.80 -3.83 -14.07
C ASN A 9 -1.45 -2.46 -14.25
N ARG A 10 -1.40 -1.59 -13.24
CA ARG A 10 -1.88 -0.20 -13.29
C ARG A 10 -1.07 0.69 -12.36
N LEU A 11 -1.18 2.00 -12.57
CA LEU A 11 -0.76 2.97 -11.56
C LEU A 11 -1.74 2.94 -10.37
N GLY A 12 -1.20 3.23 -9.19
CA GLY A 12 -1.99 3.47 -7.99
C GLY A 12 -2.72 4.80 -8.07
N ASP A 13 -3.86 4.88 -7.39
CA ASP A 13 -4.56 6.13 -7.15
C ASP A 13 -4.10 6.74 -5.80
N PRO A 14 -3.89 8.07 -5.69
CA PRO A 14 -3.54 8.71 -4.42
C PRO A 14 -4.46 8.36 -3.24
N ASP A 15 -5.75 8.12 -3.49
CA ASP A 15 -6.73 7.77 -2.46
C ASP A 15 -6.46 6.39 -1.83
N GLU A 16 -5.77 5.49 -2.55
CA GLU A 16 -5.36 4.20 -2.01
C GLU A 16 -4.26 4.36 -0.94
N VAL A 17 -3.35 5.33 -1.13
CA VAL A 17 -2.34 5.68 -0.12
C VAL A 17 -2.99 6.39 1.06
N ALA A 18 -3.89 7.34 0.79
CA ALA A 18 -4.63 8.05 1.84
C ALA A 18 -5.44 7.08 2.72
N SER A 19 -6.07 6.06 2.12
CA SER A 19 -6.81 5.03 2.85
C SER A 19 -5.91 4.19 3.76
N ALA A 20 -4.69 3.84 3.31
CA ALA A 20 -3.73 3.12 4.14
C ALA A 20 -3.23 3.98 5.31
N ILE A 21 -3.02 5.28 5.09
CA ILE A 21 -2.69 6.25 6.15
C ILE A 21 -3.84 6.34 7.14
N LEU A 22 -5.08 6.43 6.67
CA LEU A 22 -6.26 6.47 7.53
C LEU A 22 -6.38 5.21 8.40
N PHE A 23 -6.10 4.04 7.84
CA PHE A 23 -6.03 2.79 8.62
C PHE A 23 -4.98 2.87 9.73
N LEU A 24 -3.76 3.29 9.41
CA LEU A 24 -2.66 3.43 10.37
C LEU A 24 -2.92 4.51 11.43
N ALA A 25 -3.73 5.52 11.12
CA ALA A 25 -4.16 6.55 12.06
C ALA A 25 -5.36 6.11 12.92
N SER A 26 -5.99 4.98 12.60
CA SER A 26 -7.18 4.49 13.30
C SER A 26 -6.85 3.47 14.40
N GLU A 27 -7.79 3.26 15.32
CA GLU A 27 -7.69 2.25 16.40
C GLU A 27 -7.52 0.82 15.87
N HIS A 28 -7.94 0.54 14.63
CA HIS A 28 -7.82 -0.78 14.01
C HIS A 28 -6.37 -1.24 13.84
N SER A 29 -5.41 -0.32 13.84
CA SER A 29 -3.99 -0.61 13.71
C SER A 29 -3.24 -0.56 15.04
N GLY A 30 -3.94 -0.44 16.18
CA GLY A 30 -3.35 -0.14 17.49
C GLY A 30 -2.31 -1.13 18.03
N PHE A 31 -2.17 -2.32 17.43
CA PHE A 31 -1.13 -3.31 17.78
C PHE A 31 -0.07 -3.51 16.68
N ILE A 32 -0.05 -2.64 15.67
CA ILE A 32 0.94 -2.64 14.59
C ILE A 32 1.98 -1.56 14.90
N ALA A 33 3.23 -1.97 15.12
CA ALA A 33 4.33 -1.05 15.40
C ALA A 33 5.66 -1.59 14.84
N GLY A 34 6.59 -0.69 14.53
CA GLY A 34 7.95 -1.05 14.09
C GLY A 34 8.04 -1.66 12.69
N VAL A 35 6.99 -1.55 11.88
CA VAL A 35 6.90 -2.12 10.53
C VAL A 35 6.38 -1.10 9.52
N GLY A 36 6.74 -1.26 8.25
CA GLY A 36 6.22 -0.46 7.14
C GLY A 36 5.07 -1.15 6.40
N LEU A 37 4.03 -0.39 6.05
CA LEU A 37 2.95 -0.85 5.15
C LEU A 37 3.20 -0.34 3.73
N HIS A 38 3.50 -1.26 2.80
CA HIS A 38 3.83 -0.90 1.41
C HIS A 38 2.59 -0.93 0.51
N VAL A 39 2.12 0.25 0.07
CA VAL A 39 1.01 0.41 -0.88
C VAL A 39 1.55 0.55 -2.30
N VAL A 40 1.99 -0.57 -2.88
CA VAL A 40 2.88 -0.56 -4.06
C VAL A 40 2.41 -1.43 -5.22
N GLY A 41 1.13 -1.81 -5.26
CA GLY A 41 0.57 -2.58 -6.38
C GLY A 41 1.26 -3.92 -6.65
N GLY A 42 1.92 -4.48 -5.63
CA GLY A 42 2.70 -5.72 -5.71
C GLY A 42 4.19 -5.54 -6.00
N MET A 43 4.75 -4.33 -6.17
CA MET A 43 6.17 -4.15 -6.55
C MET A 43 7.22 -4.85 -5.67
N LEU A 44 6.88 -5.18 -4.42
CA LEU A 44 7.77 -5.86 -3.48
C LEU A 44 7.38 -7.32 -3.25
N ALA A 45 6.30 -7.80 -3.86
CA ALA A 45 5.94 -9.22 -3.83
C ALA A 45 6.99 -9.99 -4.66
N LYS A 46 7.55 -11.04 -4.08
CA LYS A 46 8.40 -12.00 -4.78
C LYS A 46 7.56 -13.18 -5.24
#